data_AF-A0A7C3B8E7-F1
#
_entry.id   AF-A0A7C3B8E7-F1
#
_cell.length_a   1.000
_cell.length_b   1.000
_cell.length_c   1.000
_cell.angle_alpha   90.00
_cell.angle_beta   90.00
_cell.angle_gamma   90.00
#
_symmetry.space_group_name_H-M   'P 1'
#
loop_
_entity.id
_entity.type
_entity.pdbx_description
1 polymer ?
#
loop_
_entity_poly.entity_id
_entity_poly.type
_entity_poly.pdbx_seq_one_letter_code
_entity_poly.pdbx_strand_id
1 'polypeptide(L)'
;MRDRFRLSMGTIHGGRIPTRLRRPVVDQIFVVGDAAGQCYGLTAEGIRPTIRLGRLCGELIQRCLDGAISREDALREYERRVYEHRRGFQIMRALQKMFPYIPLSLIDRIAALFAEK
;
A
#
# COMPACT_ATOMS: atom_id res chain seq x y z
N MET A 1 17.29 18.94 20.64
CA MET A 1 17.28 18.53 19.21
C MET A 1 16.75 19.64 18.30
N ARG A 2 15.64 20.32 18.63
CA ARG A 2 15.07 21.42 17.81
C ARG A 2 15.99 22.64 17.67
N ASP A 3 16.59 23.10 18.76
CA ASP A 3 17.49 24.27 18.75
C ASP A 3 18.78 24.02 17.98
N ARG A 4 19.27 22.77 18.01
CA ARG A 4 20.45 22.33 17.26
C ARG A 4 20.24 22.42 15.74
N PHE A 5 19.00 22.25 15.27
CA PHE A 5 18.66 22.26 13.83
C PHE A 5 17.81 23.48 13.43
N ARG A 6 17.57 24.44 14.33
CA ARG A 6 16.73 25.64 14.10
C ARG A 6 15.38 25.31 13.47
N LEU A 7 14.75 24.21 13.92
CA LEU A 7 13.45 23.77 13.39
C LEU A 7 12.30 24.49 14.09
N SER A 8 11.43 25.14 13.32
CA SER A 8 10.13 25.63 13.79
C SER A 8 9.04 24.57 13.59
N MET A 9 7.98 24.62 14.39
CA MET A 9 6.81 23.77 14.15
C MET A 9 6.08 24.26 12.90
N GLY A 10 5.87 23.36 11.95
CA GLY A 10 4.99 23.61 10.80
C GLY A 10 3.52 23.64 11.19
N THR A 11 2.68 24.01 10.24
CA THR A 11 1.22 23.93 10.36
C THR A 11 0.74 22.48 10.50
N ILE A 12 -0.41 22.28 11.15
CA ILE A 12 -1.06 20.97 11.22
C ILE A 12 -1.39 20.50 9.80
N HIS A 13 -0.99 19.27 9.48
CA HIS A 13 -1.27 18.62 8.21
C HIS A 13 -2.02 17.30 8.45
N GLY A 14 -3.04 17.06 7.64
CA GLY A 14 -3.81 15.81 7.62
C GLY A 14 -3.80 15.18 6.23
N GLY A 15 -3.98 13.86 6.17
CA GLY A 15 -3.99 13.09 4.93
C GLY A 15 -5.08 12.03 4.90
N ARG A 16 -5.22 11.35 3.76
CA ARG A 16 -6.15 10.23 3.57
C ARG A 16 -5.39 8.95 3.26
N ILE A 17 -5.75 7.86 3.92
CA ILE A 17 -5.14 6.54 3.72
C ILE A 17 -6.09 5.64 2.91
N PRO A 18 -5.77 5.32 1.64
CA PRO A 18 -6.64 4.52 0.79
C PRO A 18 -6.43 3.02 1.03
N THR A 19 -7.31 2.40 1.84
CA THR A 19 -7.16 0.99 2.25
C THR A 19 -7.87 -0.03 1.35
N ARG A 20 -8.30 0.36 0.15
CA ARG A 20 -8.94 -0.52 -0.85
C ARG A 20 -8.11 -0.54 -2.12
N LEU A 21 -7.58 -1.71 -2.47
CA LEU A 21 -6.95 -1.95 -3.77
C LEU A 21 -7.94 -1.64 -4.91
N ARG A 22 -7.48 -0.85 -5.88
CA ARG A 22 -8.22 -0.41 -7.08
C ARG A 22 -7.67 -1.11 -8.32
N ARG A 23 -8.24 -0.78 -9.49
CA ARG A 23 -7.72 -1.27 -10.77
C ARG A 23 -6.30 -0.70 -10.95
N PRO A 24 -5.28 -1.55 -11.18
CA PRO A 24 -3.90 -1.10 -11.36
C PRO A 24 -3.65 -0.51 -12.75
N VAL A 25 -4.55 -0.75 -13.70
CA VAL A 25 -4.55 -0.16 -15.03
C VAL A 25 -5.91 0.46 -15.30
N VAL A 26 -5.91 1.67 -15.87
CA VAL A 26 -7.10 2.36 -16.38
C VAL A 26 -6.78 2.79 -17.80
N ASP A 27 -7.50 2.24 -18.77
CA ASP A 27 -7.24 2.40 -20.20
C ASP A 27 -5.79 2.02 -20.56
N GLN A 28 -4.93 3.01 -20.82
CA GLN A 28 -3.52 2.84 -21.14
C GLN A 28 -2.59 3.42 -20.07
N ILE A 29 -3.10 3.61 -18.85
CA ILE A 29 -2.40 4.29 -17.75
C ILE A 29 -2.12 3.29 -16.62
N PHE A 30 -0.86 3.20 -16.22
CA PHE A 30 -0.44 2.52 -14.99
C PHE A 30 -0.85 3.35 -13.76
N VAL A 31 -1.49 2.72 -12.79
CA VAL A 31 -1.88 3.36 -11.53
C VAL A 31 -1.08 2.72 -10.39
N VAL A 32 -0.32 3.54 -9.66
CA VAL A 32 0.61 3.12 -8.60
C VAL A 32 0.34 3.84 -7.28
N GLY A 33 0.78 3.23 -6.17
CA GLY A 33 0.74 3.81 -4.84
C GLY A 33 -0.68 4.08 -4.32
N ASP A 34 -0.84 5.22 -3.64
CA ASP A 34 -2.12 5.63 -3.04
C ASP A 34 -3.24 5.80 -4.06
N ALA A 35 -2.91 6.22 -5.29
CA ALA A 35 -3.89 6.33 -6.38
C ALA A 35 -4.53 4.96 -6.69
N ALA A 36 -3.75 3.88 -6.61
CA ALA A 36 -4.19 2.50 -6.78
C ALA A 36 -4.67 1.83 -5.48
N GLY A 37 -4.62 2.53 -4.35
CA GLY A 37 -4.95 1.96 -3.03
C GLY A 37 -3.99 0.85 -2.60
N GLN A 38 -2.70 0.97 -2.95
CA GLN A 38 -1.64 0.03 -2.60
C GLN A 38 -1.15 0.26 -1.16
N CYS A 39 -2.08 0.21 -0.20
CA CYS A 39 -1.83 0.36 1.23
C CYS A 39 -2.54 -0.76 2.01
N TYR A 40 -1.84 -1.40 2.94
CA TYR A 40 -2.43 -2.43 3.80
C TYR A 40 -3.34 -1.82 4.85
N GLY A 41 -4.61 -2.25 4.87
CA GLY A 41 -5.65 -1.61 5.69
C GLY A 41 -5.38 -1.62 7.20
N LEU A 42 -5.11 -2.78 7.81
CA LEU A 42 -4.97 -2.89 9.27
C LEU A 42 -3.75 -2.13 9.82
N THR A 43 -2.63 -2.13 9.10
CA THR A 43 -1.37 -1.51 9.55
C THR A 43 -1.16 -0.11 9.00
N ALA A 44 -1.99 0.34 8.06
CA ALA A 44 -1.77 1.56 7.27
C ALA A 44 -0.39 1.60 6.58
N GLU A 45 0.21 0.44 6.30
CA GLU A 45 1.52 0.37 5.66
C GLU A 45 1.36 0.53 4.14
N GLY A 46 1.81 1.68 3.62
CA GLY A 46 1.74 2.02 2.19
C GLY A 46 3.09 2.26 1.52
N ILE A 47 4.15 2.53 2.29
CA ILE A 47 5.46 2.92 1.74
C ILE A 47 6.10 1.76 0.97
N ARG A 48 6.20 0.59 1.58
CA ARG A 48 6.82 -0.60 0.97
C ARG A 48 6.07 -1.08 -0.28
N PRO A 49 4.74 -1.29 -0.27
CA PRO A 49 4.01 -1.72 -1.47
C PRO A 49 4.11 -0.67 -2.58
N THR A 50 4.03 0.62 -2.26
CA THR A 50 4.18 1.71 -3.23
C THR A 50 5.55 1.69 -3.89
N ILE A 51 6.64 1.60 -3.12
CA ILE A 51 8.01 1.55 -3.68
C ILE A 51 8.18 0.31 -4.56
N ARG A 52 7.73 -0.87 -4.10
CA ARG A 52 7.89 -2.12 -4.83
C ARG A 52 7.12 -2.12 -6.16
N LEU A 53 5.86 -1.72 -6.12
CA LEU A 53 4.98 -1.71 -7.30
C LEU A 53 5.29 -0.53 -8.23
N GLY A 54 5.77 0.59 -7.69
CA GLY A 54 6.31 1.71 -8.46
C GLY A 54 7.57 1.30 -9.23
N ARG A 55 8.49 0.58 -8.59
CA ARG A 55 9.68 0.03 -9.27
C ARG A 55 9.30 -0.92 -10.41
N LEU A 56 8.39 -1.86 -10.14
CA LEU A 56 7.89 -2.79 -11.15
C LEU A 56 7.26 -2.04 -12.35
N CYS A 57 6.47 -1.01 -12.08
CA CYS A 57 5.88 -0.16 -13.12
C CYS A 57 6.98 0.49 -13.98
N GLY A 58 7.98 1.11 -13.34
CA GLY A 58 9.11 1.73 -14.03
C GLY A 58 9.91 0.73 -14.89
N GLU A 59 10.17 -0.47 -14.39
CA GLU A 59 10.85 -1.55 -15.12
C GLU A 59 10.07 -1.96 -16.39
N LEU A 60 8.74 -2.07 -16.30
CA LEU A 60 7.89 -2.39 -17.45
C LEU A 60 7.85 -1.26 -18.47
N ILE A 61 7.76 -0.01 -18.01
CA ILE A 61 7.83 1.17 -18.88
C ILE A 61 9.17 1.20 -19.63
N GLN A 62 10.29 0.97 -18.94
CA GLN A 62 11.60 0.93 -19.58
C GLN A 62 11.67 -0.14 -20.67
N ARG A 63 11.17 -1.35 -20.38
CA ARG A 63 11.12 -2.44 -21.40
C ARG A 63 10.26 -2.08 -22.61
N CYS A 64 9.19 -1.30 -22.45
CA CYS A 64 8.43 -0.77 -23.58
C CYS A 64 9.24 0.24 -24.40
N LEU A 65 9.93 1.17 -23.74
CA LEU A 65 10.76 2.17 -24.39
C LEU A 65 11.93 1.53 -25.16
N ASP A 66 12.48 0.44 -24.63
CA ASP A 66 13.53 -0.34 -25.28
C ASP A 66 13.02 -1.24 -26.43
N GLY A 67 11.70 -1.28 -26.67
CA GLY A 67 11.07 -2.14 -27.68
C GLY A 67 11.06 -3.63 -27.32
N ALA A 68 11.39 -4.00 -26.08
CA ALA A 68 11.47 -5.39 -25.63
C ALA A 68 10.10 -6.04 -25.38
N ILE A 69 9.07 -5.25 -25.09
CA ILE A 69 7.68 -5.69 -24.94
C ILE A 69 6.71 -4.64 -25.49
N SER A 70 5.54 -5.08 -25.97
CA SER A 70 4.48 -4.14 -26.33
C SER A 70 3.92 -3.43 -25.10
N ARG A 71 3.34 -2.24 -25.30
CA ARG A 71 2.66 -1.50 -24.22
C ARG A 71 1.51 -2.32 -23.63
N GLU A 72 0.74 -2.98 -24.48
CA GLU A 72 -0.41 -3.80 -24.07
C GLU A 72 0.03 -5.00 -23.22
N ASP A 73 1.18 -5.62 -23.55
CA ASP A 73 1.78 -6.68 -22.74
C ASP A 73 2.28 -6.16 -21.39
N ALA A 74 2.92 -4.98 -21.37
CA ALA A 74 3.39 -4.37 -20.14
C ALA A 74 2.24 -4.03 -19.17
N LEU A 75 1.13 -3.50 -19.68
CA LEU A 75 -0.06 -3.22 -18.88
C LEU A 75 -0.66 -4.51 -18.31
N ARG A 76 -0.79 -5.56 -19.12
CA ARG A 76 -1.27 -6.88 -18.66
C ARG A 76 -0.35 -7.48 -17.61
N GLU A 77 0.96 -7.39 -17.82
CA GLU A 77 1.94 -7.93 -16.87
C GLU A 77 1.89 -7.16 -15.55
N TYR A 78 1.81 -5.83 -15.59
CA TYR A 78 1.64 -5.03 -14.37
C TYR A 78 0.38 -5.41 -13.59
N GLU A 79 -0.76 -5.50 -14.30
CA GLU A 79 -2.04 -5.87 -13.70
C GLU A 79 -1.98 -7.26 -13.03
N ARG A 80 -1.41 -8.24 -13.74
CA ARG A 80 -1.19 -9.60 -13.23
C ARG A 80 -0.38 -9.59 -11.93
N ARG A 81 0.75 -8.88 -11.92
CA ARG A 81 1.67 -8.79 -10.76
C ARG A 81 1.06 -8.08 -9.55
N VAL A 82 0.24 -7.05 -9.78
CA VAL A 82 -0.53 -6.43 -8.68
C VAL A 82 -1.55 -7.41 -8.12
N TYR A 83 -2.26 -8.14 -8.97
CA TYR A 83 -3.29 -9.07 -8.53
C TYR A 83 -2.77 -10.34 -7.85
N GLU A 84 -1.52 -10.76 -8.09
CA GLU A 84 -0.85 -11.79 -7.28
C GLU A 84 -0.87 -11.44 -5.78
N HIS A 85 -0.78 -10.15 -5.44
CA HIS A 85 -0.75 -9.66 -4.07
C HIS A 85 -2.14 -9.29 -3.51
N ARG A 86 -3.22 -9.47 -4.30
CA ARG A 86 -4.57 -9.02 -3.94
C ARG A 86 -5.09 -9.59 -2.61
N ARG A 87 -4.74 -10.84 -2.31
CA ARG A 87 -5.20 -11.54 -1.10
C ARG A 87 -4.70 -10.82 0.15
N GLY A 88 -3.44 -10.39 0.17
CA GLY A 88 -2.86 -9.64 1.29
C GLY A 88 -3.64 -8.35 1.57
N PHE A 89 -3.88 -7.54 0.54
CA PHE A 89 -4.68 -6.32 0.66
C PHE A 89 -6.11 -6.59 1.15
N GLN A 90 -6.76 -7.66 0.65
CA GLN A 90 -8.12 -8.03 1.04
C GLN A 90 -8.20 -8.50 2.49
N ILE A 91 -7.27 -9.36 2.94
CA ILE A 91 -7.19 -9.84 4.32
C ILE A 91 -6.98 -8.67 5.27
N MET A 92 -5.99 -7.82 5.00
CA MET A 92 -5.69 -6.66 5.85
C MET A 92 -6.87 -5.69 5.93
N ARG A 93 -7.61 -5.51 4.85
CA ARG A 93 -8.83 -4.70 4.84
C ARG A 93 -9.97 -5.35 5.61
N ALA A 94 -10.13 -6.67 5.51
CA ALA A 94 -11.15 -7.40 6.27
C ALA A 94 -10.86 -7.31 7.77
N LEU A 95 -9.62 -7.51 8.18
CA LEU A 95 -9.19 -7.35 9.57
C LEU A 95 -9.41 -5.92 10.06
N GLN A 96 -9.04 -4.91 9.28
CA GLN A 96 -9.32 -3.50 9.61
C GLN A 96 -10.81 -3.25 9.88
N LYS A 97 -11.70 -3.82 9.06
CA LYS A 97 -13.15 -3.69 9.25
C LYS A 97 -13.67 -4.47 10.44
N MET A 98 -13.07 -5.61 10.76
CA MET A 98 -13.49 -6.47 11.86
C MET A 98 -13.03 -5.93 13.21
N PHE A 99 -11.84 -5.29 13.26
CA PHE A 99 -11.18 -4.86 14.48
C PHE A 99 -12.06 -4.02 15.43
N PRO A 100 -12.87 -3.04 14.97
CA PRO A 100 -13.74 -2.25 15.85
C PRO A 100 -14.84 -3.06 16.55
N TYR A 101 -15.15 -4.26 16.08
CA TYR A 101 -16.18 -5.13 16.65
C TYR A 101 -15.62 -6.16 17.63
N ILE A 102 -14.30 -6.17 17.85
CA ILE A 102 -13.65 -7.09 18.79
C ILE A 102 -13.82 -6.53 20.21
N PRO A 103 -14.35 -7.32 21.18
CA PRO A 103 -14.43 -6.89 22.58
C PRO A 103 -13.04 -6.57 23.14
N LEU A 104 -12.92 -5.47 23.88
CA LEU A 104 -11.65 -5.05 24.49
C LEU A 104 -11.03 -6.13 25.37
N SER A 105 -11.84 -6.89 26.11
CA SER A 105 -11.36 -7.98 26.96
C SER A 105 -10.62 -9.09 26.19
N LEU A 106 -10.96 -9.31 24.92
CA LEU A 106 -10.23 -10.24 24.06
C LEU A 106 -8.92 -9.63 23.57
N ILE A 107 -8.93 -8.34 23.23
CA ILE A 107 -7.71 -7.59 22.85
C ILE A 107 -6.71 -7.61 24.00
N ASP A 108 -7.16 -7.36 25.23
CA ASP A 108 -6.31 -7.36 26.43
C ASP A 108 -5.68 -8.72 26.69
N ARG A 109 -6.46 -9.81 26.54
CA ARG A 109 -5.93 -11.18 26.66
C ARG A 109 -4.88 -11.47 25.60
N ILE A 110 -5.14 -11.08 24.35
CA ILE A 110 -4.19 -11.27 23.26
C ILE A 110 -2.92 -10.45 23.52
N ALA A 111 -3.07 -9.19 23.96
CA ALA A 111 -1.94 -8.32 24.28
C ALA A 111 -1.08 -8.87 25.42
N ALA A 112 -1.71 -9.43 26.47
CA ALA A 112 -1.01 -10.06 27.58
C ALA A 112 -0.09 -11.22 27.13
N LEU A 113 -0.55 -12.04 26.18
CA LEU A 113 0.27 -13.13 25.60
C LEU A 113 1.54 -12.63 24.90
N PHE A 114 1.56 -11.39 24.41
CA PHE A 114 2.74 -10.77 23.81
C PHE A 114 3.59 -9.97 24.80
N ALA A 115 3.03 -9.61 25.96
CA ALA A 115 3.74 -8.87 27.01
C ALA A 115 4.54 -9.80 27.95
N GLU A 116 4.15 -11.07 28.04
CA GLU A 116 4.83 -12.09 28.85
C GLU A 116 6.05 -12.72 28.15
N LYS A 117 6.54 -12.12 27.05
CA LYS A 117 7.67 -12.60 26.26
C LYS A 117 8.69 -11.51 26.01
#